data_AF-A0A6G3XK78-F1
#
_entry.id   AF-A0A6G3XK78-F1
#
_cell.length_a   1.000
_cell.length_b   1.000
_cell.length_c   1.000
_cell.angle_alpha   90.00
_cell.angle_beta   90.00
_cell.angle_gamma   90.00
#
_symmetry.space_group_name_H-M   'P 1'
#
loop_
_entity.id
_entity.type
_entity.pdbx_description
1 polymer ?
#
loop_
_entity_poly.entity_id
_entity_poly.type
_entity_poly.pdbx_seq_one_letter_code
_entity_poly.pdbx_strand_id
1 'polypeptide(L)' 'MARIGDGGDLLKCSFCGKSQKQVKKLIAGPGVYICDEC' A
#
# COMPACT_ATOMS: atom_id res chain seq x y z
N MET A 1 24.38 6.15 3.27
CA MET A 1 22.94 6.55 3.19
C MET A 1 22.08 5.29 3.04
N ALA A 2 21.83 4.55 4.12
CA ALA A 2 20.76 3.55 4.13
C ALA A 2 19.48 4.31 4.48
N ARG A 3 18.67 4.58 3.45
CA ARG A 3 17.43 5.34 3.57
C ARG A 3 16.56 4.56 4.54
N ILE A 4 16.12 5.21 5.60
CA ILE A 4 15.07 4.72 6.50
C ILE A 4 13.86 4.52 5.61
N GLY A 5 13.65 3.30 5.15
CA GLY A 5 12.45 2.91 4.44
C GLY A 5 11.32 3.03 5.44
N ASP A 6 10.47 4.03 5.23
CA ASP A 6 9.20 4.15 5.93
C ASP A 6 8.51 2.78 5.84
N GLY A 7 8.38 2.10 6.98
CA GLY A 7 7.75 0.77 7.06
C GLY A 7 6.28 0.75 6.61
N GLY A 8 5.72 1.88 6.19
CA GLY A 8 4.42 2.00 5.55
C GLY A 8 4.43 1.76 4.03
N ASP A 9 5.61 1.64 3.40
CA ASP A 9 5.76 1.36 1.97
C ASP A 9 5.65 -0.13 1.60
N LEU A 10 5.54 -1.06 2.55
CA LEU A 10 5.45 -2.48 2.21
C LEU A 10 4.09 -2.89 1.63
N LEU A 11 3.02 -2.15 1.94
CA LEU A 11 1.65 -2.50 1.56
C LEU A 11 1.02 -1.34 0.78
N LYS A 12 1.10 -1.44 -0.55
CA LYS A 12 0.58 -0.45 -1.50
C LYS A 12 -0.40 -1.11 -2.45
N CYS A 13 -1.46 -0.40 -2.79
CA CYS A 13 -2.44 -0.82 -3.77
C CYS A 13 -1.75 -1.10 -5.12
N SER A 14 -1.97 -2.28 -5.67
CA SER A 14 -1.42 -2.72 -6.95
C SER A 14 -1.98 -1.96 -8.15
N PHE A 15 -3.11 -1.26 -7.98
CA PHE A 15 -3.80 -0.53 -9.06
C PHE A 15 -3.37 0.94 -9.13
N CYS A 16 -3.42 1.64 -8.00
CA CYS A 16 -3.16 3.08 -7.93
C CYS A 16 -1.88 3.45 -7.17
N GLY A 17 -1.15 2.47 -6.65
CA GLY A 17 0.14 2.67 -5.96
C GLY A 17 0.05 3.30 -4.58
N LYS A 18 -1.17 3.64 -4.10
CA LYS A 18 -1.38 4.27 -2.79
C LYS A 18 -1.03 3.32 -1.65
N SER A 19 -0.28 3.81 -0.66
CA SER A 19 0.06 3.03 0.55
C SER A 19 -1.11 2.96 1.53
N GLN A 20 -1.08 2.01 2.48
CA GLN A 20 -2.12 1.90 3.53
C GLN A 20 -2.38 3.22 4.29
N LYS A 21 -1.37 4.08 4.46
CA LYS A 21 -1.50 5.40 5.09
C LYS A 21 -2.28 6.42 4.26
N GLN A 22 -2.35 6.23 2.95
CA GLN A 22 -2.97 7.16 2.01
C GLN A 22 -4.43 6.82 1.70
N VAL A 23 -4.89 5.62 2.05
CA VAL A 23 -6.24 5.12 1.76
C VAL A 23 -6.97 4.82 3.04
N LYS A 24 -8.30 4.89 3.00
CA LYS A 24 -9.13 4.61 4.16
C LYS A 24 -9.21 3.10 4.41
N LYS A 25 -9.16 2.30 3.34
CA LYS A 25 -9.11 0.84 3.40
C LYS A 25 -8.08 0.32 2.39
N LEU A 26 -7.23 -0.59 2.84
CA LEU A 26 -6.37 -1.40 1.97
C LEU A 26 -6.65 -2.88 2.26
N ILE A 27 -7.09 -3.60 1.25
CA ILE A 27 -7.50 -5.00 1.31
C ILE A 27 -6.35 -5.84 0.74
N ALA A 28 -5.89 -6.81 1.52
CA ALA A 28 -4.87 -7.76 1.12
C ALA A 28 -5.53 -9.02 0.53
N GLY A 29 -5.27 -9.29 -0.74
CA GLY A 29 -5.58 -10.55 -1.41
C GLY A 29 -4.33 -11.43 -1.57
N PRO A 30 -4.46 -12.64 -2.11
CA PRO A 30 -3.32 -13.52 -2.41
C PRO A 30 -2.42 -12.88 -3.48
N GLY A 31 -1.37 -12.20 -3.05
CA GLY A 31 -0.36 -11.56 -3.92
C GLY A 31 -0.78 -10.22 -4.52
N VAL A 32 -1.93 -9.66 -4.13
CA VAL A 32 -2.44 -8.38 -4.65
C VAL A 32 -2.99 -7.53 -3.52
N TYR A 33 -2.85 -6.22 -3.63
CA TYR A 33 -3.46 -5.27 -2.69
C TYR A 33 -4.38 -4.34 -3.45
N ILE A 34 -5.60 -4.15 -2.95
CA ILE A 34 -6.58 -3.24 -3.53
C ILE A 34 -7.10 -2.30 -2.46
N CYS A 35 -7.24 -1.01 -2.76
CA CYS A 35 -7.84 -0.05 -1.82
C CYS A 35 -9.31 0.22 -2.13
N ASP A 36 -10.01 0.90 -1.23
CA ASP A 36 -11.45 1.15 -1.36
C ASP A 36 -11.85 2.09 -2.51
N GLU A 37 -10.89 2.79 -3.11
CA GLU A 37 -11.14 3.80 -4.14
C GLU A 37 -10.73 3.39 -5.58
N CYS A 38 -10.17 2.20 -5.82
CA CYS A 38 -9.51 1.86 -7.11
C CYS A 38 -10.25 0.83 -8.00
#